data_AF-A0A7J9EEQ4-F1
#
_entry.id   AF-A0A7J9EEQ4-F1
#
_cell.length_a   1.000
_cell.length_b   1.000
_cell.length_c   1.000
_cell.angle_alpha   90.00
_cell.angle_beta   90.00
_cell.angle_gamma   90.00
#
_symmetry.space_group_name_H-M   'P 1'
#
loop_
_entity.id
_entity.type
_entity.pdbx_description
1 polymer ?
#
loop_
_entity_poly.entity_id
_entity_poly.type
_entity_poly.pdbx_seq_one_letter_code
_entity_poly.pdbx_strand_id
1 'polypeptide(L)'
;MEDDLVLLRDPEEEKLVDAIAAGLGRKRVGFIFTQTIMQEKKDYNFSNKEIIQAAELHAESELKEWVTVVVKLEANEDGAADVHFEAFQMSDMCVKLFKDGWFVTEFGENDDPKLSKMKKDVVVGGKDVKEVDNDFFLVVVKIFDHQGPLSTSFPIENRKNLVTLRALKSHLDRTKSLPFVKRISDFHLLLFLAKSQGLGSDVPALAECVNTQTAVPEGYQLLIESMANAA
;
A
#
# COMPACT_ATOMS: atom_id res chain seq x y z
N MET A 1 -15.73 -17.30 -8.84
CA MET A 1 -16.35 -16.66 -7.67
C MET A 1 -15.28 -16.60 -6.58
N GLU A 2 -14.26 -15.80 -6.83
CA GLU A 2 -13.14 -15.51 -5.92
C GLU A 2 -12.71 -14.07 -6.25
N ASP A 3 -13.54 -13.09 -5.90
CA ASP A 3 -13.30 -11.68 -6.24
C ASP A 3 -13.17 -10.76 -5.00
N ASP A 4 -13.18 -11.33 -3.79
CA ASP A 4 -13.00 -10.57 -2.55
C ASP A 4 -11.55 -10.71 -2.05
N LEU A 5 -10.73 -9.69 -2.32
CA LEU A 5 -9.42 -9.54 -1.69
C LEU A 5 -9.62 -9.04 -0.26
N VAL A 6 -9.27 -9.88 0.72
CA VAL A 6 -9.32 -9.51 2.13
C VAL A 6 -7.94 -9.07 2.61
N LEU A 7 -7.86 -7.87 3.19
CA LEU A 7 -6.64 -7.38 3.81
C LEU A 7 -6.43 -8.07 5.16
N LEU A 8 -5.43 -8.96 5.24
CA LEU A 8 -4.99 -9.56 6.49
C LEU A 8 -3.85 -8.71 7.06
N ARG A 9 -4.12 -8.05 8.18
CA ARG A 9 -3.16 -7.15 8.83
C ARG A 9 -2.25 -7.91 9.79
N ASP A 10 -0.96 -7.57 9.75
CA ASP A 10 0.04 -7.99 10.73
C ASP A 10 0.52 -6.76 11.51
N PRO A 11 0.02 -6.53 12.75
CA PRO A 11 0.37 -5.35 13.53
C PRO A 11 1.86 -5.26 13.87
N GLU A 12 2.58 -6.37 13.95
CA GLU A 12 4.00 -6.35 14.27
C GLU A 12 4.82 -5.96 13.02
N GLU A 13 4.45 -6.48 11.85
CA GLU A 13 5.02 -6.03 10.58
C GLU A 13 4.73 -4.55 10.31
N GLU A 14 3.50 -4.10 10.55
CA GLU A 14 3.12 -2.68 10.36
C GLU A 14 3.96 -1.74 11.23
N LYS A 15 4.22 -2.09 12.50
CA LYS A 15 5.11 -1.30 13.38
C LYS A 15 6.52 -1.19 12.81
N LEU A 16 7.07 -2.26 12.24
CA LEU A 16 8.39 -2.24 11.61
C LEU A 16 8.39 -1.36 10.36
N VAL A 17 7.38 -1.49 9.51
CA VAL A 17 7.20 -0.68 8.31
C VAL A 17 7.11 0.81 8.65
N ASP A 18 6.33 1.18 9.68
CA ASP A 18 6.20 2.56 10.14
C ASP A 18 7.52 3.10 10.71
N ALA A 19 8.27 2.29 11.47
CA ALA A 19 9.56 2.68 12.01
C ALA A 19 10.62 2.89 10.92
N ILE A 20 10.65 2.02 9.89
CA ILE A 20 11.51 2.18 8.71
C ILE A 20 11.12 3.45 7.95
N ALA A 21 9.82 3.65 7.69
CA ALA A 21 9.33 4.84 7.00
C ALA A 21 9.75 6.10 7.75
N ALA A 22 9.57 6.14 9.07
CA ALA A 22 9.99 7.27 9.91
C ALA A 22 11.50 7.54 9.81
N GLY A 23 12.35 6.51 9.90
CA GLY A 23 13.80 6.64 9.71
C GLY A 23 14.17 7.16 8.31
N LEU A 24 13.39 6.80 7.30
CA LEU A 24 13.52 7.31 5.93
C LEU A 24 12.98 8.74 5.74
N GLY A 25 12.45 9.39 6.79
CA GLY A 25 11.77 10.68 6.67
C GLY A 25 10.46 10.60 5.87
N ARG A 26 9.83 9.43 5.84
CA ARG A 26 8.58 9.11 5.15
C ARG A 26 7.50 8.73 6.16
N LYS A 27 6.28 8.60 5.66
CA LYS A 27 5.14 8.06 6.39
C LYS A 27 4.21 7.36 5.41
N ARG A 28 3.34 6.48 5.92
CA ARG A 28 2.23 5.92 5.14
C ARG A 28 1.24 7.04 4.79
N VAL A 29 0.92 7.21 3.51
CA VAL A 29 0.07 8.31 2.98
C VAL A 29 -1.11 7.84 2.15
N GLY A 30 -1.27 6.52 2.03
CA GLY A 30 -2.26 5.97 1.13
C GLY A 30 -2.22 4.46 1.05
N PHE A 31 -3.10 3.96 0.20
CA PHE A 31 -3.23 2.54 -0.12
C PHE A 31 -3.41 2.37 -1.63
N ILE A 32 -2.93 1.25 -2.17
CA ILE A 32 -3.04 0.92 -3.59
C ILE A 32 -3.55 -0.51 -3.74
N PHE A 33 -4.47 -0.72 -4.68
CA PHE A 33 -4.97 -2.05 -5.03
C PHE A 33 -5.25 -2.16 -6.53
N THR A 34 -5.45 -3.37 -7.00
CA THR A 34 -5.66 -3.69 -8.41
C THR A 34 -7.10 -4.12 -8.64
N GLN A 35 -7.72 -3.58 -9.69
CA GLN A 35 -8.99 -4.06 -10.25
C GLN A 35 -8.71 -4.72 -11.60
N THR A 36 -9.03 -6.01 -11.70
CA THR A 36 -9.03 -6.69 -13.00
C THR A 36 -10.34 -6.39 -13.70
N ILE A 37 -10.28 -5.71 -14.84
CA ILE A 37 -11.45 -5.43 -15.67
C ILE A 37 -11.53 -6.56 -16.70
N MET A 38 -12.43 -7.52 -16.47
CA MET A 38 -12.82 -8.45 -17.54
C MET A 38 -13.56 -7.67 -18.63
N GLN A 39 -13.67 -8.24 -19.84
CA GLN A 39 -14.11 -7.57 -21.08
C GLN A 39 -15.42 -6.75 -20.99
N GLU A 40 -16.24 -6.94 -19.96
CA GLU A 40 -17.32 -6.03 -19.58
C GLU A 40 -16.80 -4.93 -18.65
N LYS A 41 -16.55 -3.73 -19.21
CA LYS A 41 -16.18 -2.56 -18.42
C LYS A 41 -17.21 -2.34 -17.31
N LYS A 42 -16.74 -2.41 -16.05
CA LYS A 42 -17.51 -1.94 -14.90
C LYS A 42 -17.81 -0.45 -15.12
N ASP A 43 -19.07 -0.09 -15.08
CA ASP A 43 -19.54 1.30 -15.21
C ASP A 43 -19.54 2.03 -13.85
N TYR A 44 -18.58 1.68 -12.99
CA TYR A 44 -18.29 2.34 -11.73
C TYR A 44 -16.80 2.33 -11.45
N ASN A 45 -16.31 3.32 -10.72
CA ASN A 45 -14.89 3.39 -10.33
C ASN A 45 -14.59 2.50 -9.13
N PHE A 46 -15.45 2.56 -8.12
CA PHE A 46 -15.32 1.81 -6.87
C PHE A 46 -16.63 1.09 -6.59
N SER A 47 -16.54 -0.18 -6.21
CA SER A 47 -17.64 -0.92 -5.60
C SER A 47 -17.89 -0.44 -4.18
N ASN A 48 -19.06 -0.76 -3.64
CA ASN A 48 -19.44 -0.43 -2.28
C ASN A 48 -18.46 -1.01 -1.23
N LYS A 49 -17.93 -2.22 -1.44
CA LYS A 49 -16.88 -2.81 -0.61
C LYS A 49 -15.59 -2.00 -0.65
N GLU A 50 -15.16 -1.57 -1.83
CA GLU A 50 -13.94 -0.77 -2.01
C GLU A 50 -14.10 0.64 -1.42
N ILE A 51 -15.30 1.25 -1.51
CA ILE A 51 -15.61 2.51 -0.81
C ILE A 51 -15.45 2.34 0.70
N ILE A 52 -16.02 1.29 1.28
CA ILE A 52 -15.92 1.04 2.73
C ILE A 52 -14.46 0.82 3.14
N GLN A 53 -13.71 -0.02 2.40
CA GLN A 53 -12.30 -0.26 2.70
C GLN A 53 -11.45 1.00 2.59
N ALA A 54 -11.67 1.83 1.56
CA ALA A 54 -10.97 3.09 1.36
C ALA A 54 -11.33 4.13 2.45
N ALA A 55 -12.61 4.19 2.84
CA ALA A 55 -13.08 5.07 3.91
C ALA A 55 -12.51 4.67 5.27
N GLU A 56 -12.44 3.36 5.57
CA GLU A 56 -11.81 2.81 6.76
C GLU A 56 -10.35 3.22 6.85
N LEU A 57 -9.55 2.93 5.83
CA LEU A 57 -8.12 3.25 5.80
C LEU A 57 -7.86 4.77 5.88
N HIS A 58 -8.68 5.58 5.21
CA HIS A 58 -8.59 7.04 5.33
C HIS A 58 -8.93 7.49 6.76
N ALA A 59 -10.03 6.99 7.33
CA ALA A 59 -10.47 7.34 8.67
C ALA A 59 -9.44 6.99 9.75
N GLU A 60 -8.84 5.79 9.66
CA GLU A 60 -7.78 5.29 10.55
C GLU A 60 -6.47 6.06 10.43
N SER A 61 -6.15 6.57 9.23
CA SER A 61 -4.89 7.28 9.00
C SER A 61 -4.78 8.58 9.80
N GLU A 62 -5.92 9.17 10.19
CA GLU A 62 -6.05 10.51 10.77
C GLU A 62 -5.43 11.63 9.90
N LEU A 63 -5.02 11.33 8.67
CA LEU A 63 -4.52 12.31 7.72
C LEU A 63 -5.70 12.97 7.03
N LYS A 64 -5.66 14.29 6.93
CA LYS A 64 -6.53 15.04 6.02
C LYS A 64 -6.29 14.64 4.56
N GLU A 65 -5.03 14.32 4.26
CA GLU A 65 -4.55 13.97 2.93
C GLU A 65 -4.15 12.50 2.90
N TRP A 66 -5.14 11.62 2.69
CA TRP A 66 -4.94 10.19 2.38
C TRP A 66 -5.37 9.90 0.95
N VAL A 67 -4.55 9.15 0.21
CA VAL A 67 -4.80 8.82 -1.20
C VAL A 67 -5.04 7.32 -1.37
N THR A 68 -6.06 6.97 -2.14
CA THR A 68 -6.32 5.61 -2.61
C THR A 68 -6.03 5.55 -4.10
N VAL A 69 -5.11 4.67 -4.50
CA VAL A 69 -4.77 4.43 -5.91
C VAL A 69 -5.39 3.12 -6.35
N VAL A 70 -6.04 3.12 -7.51
CA VAL A 70 -6.55 1.93 -8.16
C VAL A 70 -5.78 1.69 -9.46
N VAL A 71 -5.32 0.45 -9.62
CA VAL A 71 -4.66 -0.02 -10.84
C VAL A 71 -5.66 -0.84 -11.63
N LYS A 72 -6.14 -0.29 -12.74
CA LYS A 72 -7.07 -0.97 -13.65
C LYS A 72 -6.26 -1.74 -14.69
N LEU A 73 -6.44 -3.06 -14.70
CA LEU A 73 -5.84 -3.94 -15.70
C LEU A 73 -6.90 -4.29 -16.75
N GLU A 74 -6.74 -3.78 -17.97
CA GLU A 74 -7.58 -4.13 -19.12
C GLU A 74 -6.88 -5.22 -19.93
N ALA A 75 -7.50 -6.41 -20.02
CA ALA A 75 -6.96 -7.49 -20.84
C ALA A 75 -7.31 -7.26 -22.32
N ASN A 76 -6.29 -7.09 -23.16
CA ASN A 76 -6.45 -6.96 -24.61
C ASN A 76 -6.60 -8.36 -25.25
N GLU A 77 -7.20 -8.41 -26.44
CA GLU A 77 -7.50 -9.66 -27.17
C GLU A 77 -6.24 -10.51 -27.45
N ASP A 78 -5.07 -9.89 -27.51
CA ASP A 78 -3.76 -10.54 -27.74
C ASP A 78 -3.11 -11.10 -26.46
N GLY A 79 -3.79 -11.04 -25.31
CA GLY A 79 -3.25 -11.48 -24.02
C GLY A 79 -2.25 -10.52 -23.37
N ALA A 80 -2.00 -9.36 -23.98
CA ALA A 80 -1.35 -8.23 -23.33
C ALA A 80 -2.35 -7.49 -22.43
N ALA A 81 -1.89 -6.91 -21.31
CA ALA A 81 -2.73 -6.12 -20.42
C ALA A 81 -2.31 -4.65 -20.48
N ASP A 82 -3.24 -3.76 -20.80
CA ASP A 82 -3.03 -2.33 -20.62
C ASP A 82 -3.25 -1.96 -19.15
N VAL A 83 -2.34 -1.15 -18.61
CA VAL A 83 -2.32 -0.75 -17.20
C VAL A 83 -2.69 0.71 -17.10
N HIS A 84 -3.79 1.00 -16.40
CA HIS A 84 -4.24 2.36 -16.12
C HIS A 84 -4.22 2.64 -14.62
N PHE A 85 -3.79 3.85 -14.24
CA PHE A 85 -3.73 4.29 -12.85
C PHE A 85 -4.71 5.43 -12.64
N GLU A 86 -5.54 5.30 -11.60
CA GLU A 86 -6.38 6.38 -11.12
C GLU A 86 -6.12 6.59 -9.62
N ALA A 87 -6.13 7.84 -9.19
CA ALA A 87 -5.94 8.19 -7.80
C ALA A 87 -7.12 9.01 -7.30
N PHE A 88 -7.57 8.68 -6.09
CA PHE A 88 -8.71 9.31 -5.45
C PHE A 88 -8.40 9.61 -3.97
N GLN A 89 -9.09 10.59 -3.41
CA GLN A 89 -9.31 10.68 -1.97
C GLN A 89 -10.79 10.41 -1.71
N MET A 90 -11.09 9.83 -0.55
CA MET A 90 -12.48 9.83 -0.07
C MET A 90 -12.86 11.24 0.34
N SER A 91 -14.06 11.69 -0.03
CA SER A 91 -14.58 12.99 0.37
C SER A 91 -14.71 13.09 1.90
N ASP A 92 -14.60 14.31 2.42
CA ASP A 92 -14.77 14.58 3.86
C ASP A 92 -16.11 14.01 4.39
N MET A 93 -17.15 14.05 3.56
CA MET A 93 -18.46 13.49 3.90
C MET A 93 -18.43 11.96 3.99
N CYS A 94 -17.75 11.28 3.05
CA CYS A 94 -17.57 9.83 3.08
C CYS A 94 -16.89 9.40 4.39
N VAL A 95 -15.74 10.03 4.71
CA VAL A 95 -14.97 9.72 5.92
C VAL A 95 -15.80 9.98 7.18
N LYS A 96 -16.56 11.07 7.21
CA LYS A 96 -17.46 11.39 8.34
C LYS A 96 -18.56 10.34 8.51
N LEU A 97 -19.28 10.01 7.44
CA LEU A 97 -20.35 9.01 7.47
C LEU A 97 -19.83 7.64 7.90
N PHE A 98 -18.61 7.29 7.50
CA PHE A 98 -17.94 6.07 7.95
C PHE A 98 -17.66 6.11 9.46
N LYS A 99 -17.02 7.18 9.96
CA LYS A 99 -16.73 7.34 11.40
C LYS A 99 -17.98 7.34 12.28
N ASP A 100 -19.07 7.91 11.78
CA ASP A 100 -20.36 7.92 12.48
C ASP A 100 -21.09 6.56 12.39
N GLY A 101 -20.56 5.59 11.64
CA GLY A 101 -21.10 4.23 11.49
C GLY A 101 -22.35 4.16 10.61
N TRP A 102 -22.54 5.09 9.67
CA TRP A 102 -23.76 5.19 8.85
C TRP A 102 -23.80 4.21 7.69
N PHE A 103 -22.67 3.72 7.20
CA PHE A 103 -22.63 2.70 6.14
C PHE A 103 -23.21 1.36 6.63
N VAL A 104 -23.96 0.71 5.75
CA VAL A 104 -24.26 -0.73 5.87
C VAL A 104 -23.05 -1.49 5.34
N THR A 105 -22.47 -2.36 6.16
CA THR A 105 -21.25 -3.12 5.87
C THR A 105 -21.50 -4.58 5.51
N GLU A 106 -22.76 -5.02 5.61
CA GLU A 106 -23.21 -6.36 5.23
C GLU A 106 -23.84 -6.28 3.84
N PHE A 107 -23.30 -7.05 2.89
CA PHE A 107 -23.71 -7.03 1.49
C PHE A 107 -24.43 -8.32 1.11
N GLY A 108 -25.59 -8.19 0.47
CA GLY A 108 -26.30 -9.31 -0.14
C GLY A 108 -25.80 -9.61 -1.55
N GLU A 109 -26.04 -10.83 -2.05
CA GLU A 109 -25.66 -11.24 -3.41
C GLU A 109 -26.34 -10.42 -4.52
N ASN A 110 -27.49 -9.79 -4.22
CA ASN A 110 -28.26 -8.98 -5.15
C ASN A 110 -28.01 -7.47 -4.99
N ASP A 111 -27.05 -7.08 -4.16
CA ASP A 111 -26.77 -5.66 -3.92
C ASP A 111 -26.00 -5.06 -5.09
N ASP A 112 -26.46 -3.90 -5.57
CA ASP A 112 -25.77 -3.19 -6.64
C ASP A 112 -24.39 -2.71 -6.13
N PRO A 113 -23.27 -3.18 -6.71
CA PRO A 113 -21.93 -2.76 -6.28
C PRO A 113 -21.70 -1.26 -6.45
N LYS A 114 -22.46 -0.56 -7.30
CA LYS A 114 -22.32 0.88 -7.55
C LYS A 114 -22.86 1.76 -6.43
N LEU A 115 -23.69 1.17 -5.56
CA LEU A 115 -24.42 1.90 -4.55
C LEU A 115 -23.96 1.51 -3.16
N SER A 116 -23.60 2.51 -2.37
CA SER A 116 -23.39 2.35 -0.93
C SER A 116 -24.71 2.55 -0.19
N LYS A 117 -25.05 1.58 0.66
CA LYS A 117 -26.26 1.63 1.49
C LYS A 117 -25.99 2.33 2.82
N MET A 118 -26.97 3.11 3.27
CA MET A 118 -26.93 3.88 4.51
C MET A 118 -27.96 3.36 5.52
N LYS A 119 -27.58 3.29 6.79
CA LYS A 119 -28.45 2.92 7.92
C LYS A 119 -29.51 3.97 8.21
N LYS A 120 -29.26 5.23 7.81
CA LYS A 120 -30.13 6.40 8.00
C LYS A 120 -30.30 7.13 6.68
N ASP A 121 -31.35 7.92 6.57
CA ASP A 121 -31.57 8.76 5.40
C ASP A 121 -30.47 9.83 5.29
N VAL A 122 -29.95 9.99 4.08
CA VAL A 122 -28.98 11.03 3.71
C VAL A 122 -29.53 11.86 2.57
N VAL A 123 -29.16 13.15 2.51
CA VAL A 123 -29.65 14.05 1.47
C VAL A 123 -28.69 14.06 0.29
N VAL A 124 -29.16 13.60 -0.88
CA VAL A 124 -28.42 13.69 -2.15
C VAL A 124 -29.28 14.44 -3.16
N GLY A 125 -28.74 15.52 -3.74
CA GLY A 125 -29.49 16.36 -4.69
C GLY A 125 -30.80 16.92 -4.12
N GLY A 126 -30.88 17.14 -2.80
CA GLY A 126 -32.08 17.63 -2.12
C GLY A 126 -33.16 16.58 -1.84
N LYS A 127 -32.86 15.29 -2.01
CA LYS A 127 -33.78 14.17 -1.69
C LYS A 127 -33.19 13.29 -0.60
N ASP A 128 -34.04 12.83 0.30
CA ASP A 128 -33.69 11.80 1.27
C ASP A 128 -33.59 10.44 0.57
N VAL A 129 -32.42 9.81 0.68
CA VAL A 129 -32.12 8.50 0.09
C VAL A 129 -31.39 7.62 1.10
N LYS A 130 -31.46 6.30 0.90
CA LYS A 130 -30.66 5.30 1.64
C LYS A 130 -29.60 4.62 0.80
N GLU A 131 -29.59 4.88 -0.50
CA GLU A 131 -28.61 4.34 -1.44
C GLU A 131 -27.97 5.53 -2.15
N VAL A 132 -26.64 5.58 -2.12
CA VAL A 132 -25.85 6.67 -2.67
C VAL A 132 -24.90 6.09 -3.71
N ASP A 133 -24.87 6.72 -4.88
CA ASP A 133 -23.88 6.39 -5.91
C ASP A 133 -22.46 6.63 -5.40
N ASN A 134 -21.60 5.63 -5.54
CA ASN A 134 -20.25 5.64 -5.00
C ASN A 134 -19.40 6.80 -5.51
N ASP A 135 -19.66 7.31 -6.72
CA ASP A 135 -18.88 8.42 -7.29
C ASP A 135 -19.05 9.72 -6.48
N PHE A 136 -20.14 9.89 -5.71
CA PHE A 136 -20.29 11.03 -4.78
C PHE A 136 -19.27 11.02 -3.65
N PHE A 137 -18.63 9.89 -3.37
CA PHE A 137 -17.61 9.77 -2.33
C PHE A 137 -16.19 9.98 -2.86
N LEU A 138 -16.00 10.07 -4.17
CA LEU A 138 -14.69 10.10 -4.79
C LEU A 138 -14.25 11.52 -5.16
N VAL A 139 -13.02 11.87 -4.78
CA VAL A 139 -12.35 13.11 -5.19
C VAL A 139 -11.13 12.74 -6.01
N VAL A 140 -11.10 13.11 -7.29
CA VAL A 140 -9.98 12.76 -8.20
C VAL A 140 -8.70 13.50 -7.81
N VAL A 141 -7.58 12.76 -7.80
CA VAL A 141 -6.23 13.26 -7.51
C VAL A 141 -5.35 13.14 -8.74
N LYS A 142 -4.56 14.17 -9.02
CA LYS A 142 -3.58 14.14 -10.11
C LYS A 142 -2.38 13.29 -9.73
N ILE A 143 -1.97 12.41 -10.64
CA ILE A 143 -0.73 11.65 -10.54
C ILE A 143 0.37 12.43 -11.27
N PHE A 144 1.51 12.59 -10.61
CA PHE A 144 2.72 13.15 -11.20
C PHE A 144 3.83 12.11 -11.18
N ASP A 145 4.58 12.03 -12.27
CA ASP A 145 5.74 11.17 -12.34
C ASP A 145 6.81 11.62 -11.35
N HIS A 146 7.35 10.66 -10.60
CA HIS A 146 8.43 10.90 -9.66
C HIS A 146 9.36 9.70 -9.62
N GLN A 147 10.67 9.97 -9.58
CA GLN A 147 11.67 8.95 -9.34
C GLN A 147 12.19 9.07 -7.91
N GLY A 148 11.89 8.04 -7.10
CA GLY A 148 12.35 7.97 -5.71
C GLY A 148 13.84 7.63 -5.57
N PRO A 149 14.43 7.90 -4.40
CA PRO A 149 15.86 7.65 -4.14
C PRO A 149 16.21 6.20 -3.79
N LEU A 150 15.21 5.36 -3.50
CA LEU A 150 15.38 3.97 -3.10
C LEU A 150 15.36 3.06 -4.32
N SER A 151 16.12 1.97 -4.28
CA SER A 151 16.00 0.90 -5.25
C SER A 151 14.76 0.05 -4.97
N THR A 152 14.29 -0.64 -6.00
CA THR A 152 13.17 -1.58 -5.97
C THR A 152 13.61 -2.95 -6.51
N SER A 153 14.82 -3.37 -6.13
CA SER A 153 15.49 -4.55 -6.72
C SER A 153 15.54 -5.75 -5.78
N PHE A 154 15.23 -5.53 -4.50
CA PHE A 154 15.10 -6.60 -3.52
C PHE A 154 13.72 -7.27 -3.61
N PRO A 155 13.60 -8.59 -3.34
CA PRO A 155 12.31 -9.27 -3.35
C PRO A 155 11.35 -8.72 -2.30
N ILE A 156 10.09 -8.56 -2.70
CA ILE A 156 8.99 -8.03 -1.89
C ILE A 156 8.38 -9.15 -1.03
N GLU A 157 8.08 -8.83 0.23
CA GLU A 157 7.37 -9.65 1.20
C GLU A 157 5.96 -10.07 0.76
N ASN A 158 5.37 -11.04 1.45
CA ASN A 158 3.98 -11.48 1.25
C ASN A 158 3.65 -11.93 -0.19
N ARG A 159 4.66 -12.41 -0.93
CA ARG A 159 4.53 -13.05 -2.24
C ARG A 159 4.67 -14.57 -2.10
N LYS A 160 4.26 -15.31 -3.13
CA LYS A 160 4.32 -16.79 -3.18
C LYS A 160 5.69 -17.36 -2.78
N ASN A 161 6.78 -16.65 -3.10
CA ASN A 161 8.13 -17.05 -2.74
C ASN A 161 8.59 -16.24 -1.52
N LEU A 162 8.96 -16.94 -0.45
CA LEU A 162 9.55 -16.32 0.72
C LEU A 162 10.91 -15.69 0.39
N VAL A 163 11.16 -14.53 0.98
CA VAL A 163 12.47 -13.86 0.88
C VAL A 163 13.48 -14.61 1.75
N THR A 164 14.67 -14.90 1.21
CA THR A 164 15.67 -15.75 1.86
C THR A 164 17.00 -15.02 2.06
N LEU A 165 17.88 -15.54 2.93
CA LEU A 165 19.25 -15.03 3.08
C LEU A 165 20.05 -15.11 1.77
N ARG A 166 19.75 -16.07 0.89
CA ARG A 166 20.34 -16.14 -0.45
C ARG A 166 19.97 -14.92 -1.31
N ALA A 167 18.77 -14.36 -1.14
CA ALA A 167 18.38 -13.11 -1.80
C ALA A 167 19.21 -11.93 -1.29
N LEU A 168 19.44 -11.85 0.03
CA LEU A 168 20.35 -10.86 0.63
C LEU A 168 21.77 -10.97 0.05
N LYS A 169 22.34 -12.19 0.04
CA LYS A 169 23.65 -12.44 -0.58
C LYS A 169 23.71 -11.99 -2.04
N SER A 170 22.76 -12.45 -2.84
CA SER A 170 22.71 -12.15 -4.27
C SER A 170 22.60 -10.64 -4.51
N HIS A 171 21.82 -9.93 -3.70
CA HIS A 171 21.69 -8.47 -3.77
C HIS A 171 22.99 -7.75 -3.43
N LEU A 172 23.62 -8.14 -2.32
CA LEU A 172 24.88 -7.56 -1.86
C LEU A 172 26.04 -7.83 -2.82
N ASP A 173 26.08 -9.00 -3.46
CA ASP A 173 27.09 -9.37 -4.45
C ASP A 173 26.92 -8.55 -5.75
N ARG A 174 25.68 -8.33 -6.21
CA ARG A 174 25.38 -7.49 -7.38
C ARG A 174 25.72 -6.02 -7.16
N THR A 175 25.59 -5.53 -5.93
CA THR A 175 25.78 -4.12 -5.56
C THR A 175 27.14 -3.83 -4.93
N LYS A 176 28.07 -4.80 -4.92
CA LYS A 176 29.37 -4.70 -4.24
C LYS A 176 30.26 -3.52 -4.66
N SER A 177 30.03 -2.95 -5.85
CA SER A 177 30.77 -1.78 -6.34
C SER A 177 30.26 -0.46 -5.76
N LEU A 178 29.10 -0.47 -5.09
CA LEU A 178 28.48 0.71 -4.50
C LEU A 178 28.89 0.88 -3.03
N PRO A 179 28.87 2.12 -2.49
CA PRO A 179 28.97 2.35 -1.05
C PRO A 179 27.92 1.56 -0.28
N PHE A 180 28.25 1.11 0.94
CA PHE A 180 27.36 0.23 1.72
C PHE A 180 25.95 0.81 1.92
N VAL A 181 25.85 2.11 2.22
CA VAL A 181 24.56 2.80 2.35
C VAL A 181 23.68 2.68 1.10
N LYS A 182 24.27 2.72 -0.10
CA LYS A 182 23.56 2.53 -1.37
C LYS A 182 23.14 1.07 -1.58
N ARG A 183 23.94 0.11 -1.09
CA ARG A 183 23.61 -1.33 -1.15
C ARG A 183 22.37 -1.66 -0.34
N ILE A 184 22.14 -0.96 0.78
CA ILE A 184 20.97 -1.13 1.65
C ILE A 184 19.83 -0.13 1.39
N SER A 185 19.95 0.75 0.39
CA SER A 185 18.94 1.77 0.05
C SER A 185 17.73 1.15 -0.67
N ASP A 186 17.10 0.14 -0.08
CA ASP A 186 15.94 -0.58 -0.60
C ASP A 186 14.96 -0.86 0.56
N PHE A 187 13.69 -0.46 0.42
CA PHE A 187 12.72 -0.57 1.52
C PHE A 187 12.48 -2.02 1.95
N HIS A 188 12.36 -2.93 0.99
CA HIS A 188 12.08 -4.34 1.26
C HIS A 188 13.29 -5.04 1.86
N LEU A 189 14.50 -4.61 1.50
CA LEU A 189 15.72 -5.07 2.18
C LEU A 189 15.75 -4.62 3.64
N LEU A 190 15.44 -3.35 3.92
CA LEU A 190 15.39 -2.84 5.30
C LEU A 190 14.36 -3.61 6.14
N LEU A 191 13.18 -3.90 5.57
CA LEU A 191 12.17 -4.72 6.25
C LEU A 191 12.62 -6.16 6.48
N PHE A 192 13.31 -6.76 5.51
CA PHE A 192 13.90 -8.08 5.67
C PHE A 192 14.94 -8.11 6.80
N LEU A 193 15.80 -7.10 6.89
CA LEU A 193 16.74 -6.94 8.00
C LEU A 193 16.03 -6.72 9.34
N ALA A 194 14.93 -5.98 9.36
CA ALA A 194 14.16 -5.72 10.59
C ALA A 194 13.55 -7.00 11.18
N LYS A 195 13.15 -7.93 10.30
CA LYS A 195 12.62 -9.24 10.69
C LYS A 195 13.72 -10.25 11.05
N SER A 196 14.99 -9.93 10.78
CA SER A 196 16.11 -10.81 11.09
C SER A 196 16.53 -10.70 12.55
N GLN A 197 17.04 -11.80 13.12
CA GLN A 197 17.47 -11.81 14.52
C GLN A 197 18.63 -10.83 14.74
N GLY A 198 18.49 -9.94 15.72
CA GLY A 198 19.55 -9.04 16.19
C GLY A 198 19.60 -7.65 15.55
N LEU A 199 18.79 -7.36 14.52
CA LEU A 199 18.78 -6.04 13.86
C LEU A 199 17.48 -5.25 14.01
N GLY A 200 16.39 -5.86 14.47
CA GLY A 200 15.05 -5.24 14.48
C GLY A 200 15.01 -3.86 15.15
N SER A 201 15.69 -3.68 16.28
CA SER A 201 15.77 -2.39 17.01
C SER A 201 16.64 -1.35 16.32
N ASP A 202 17.57 -1.76 15.46
CA ASP A 202 18.58 -0.89 14.84
C ASP A 202 18.19 -0.43 13.43
N VAL A 203 17.19 -1.06 12.81
CA VAL A 203 16.76 -0.71 11.45
C VAL A 203 16.32 0.75 11.30
N PRO A 204 15.66 1.40 12.26
CA PRO A 204 15.38 2.85 12.15
C PRO A 204 16.64 3.70 11.97
N ALA A 205 17.76 3.34 12.62
CA ALA A 205 19.04 4.03 12.45
C ALA A 205 19.67 3.73 11.09
N LEU A 206 19.54 2.49 10.58
CA LEU A 206 19.95 2.14 9.21
C LEU A 206 19.14 2.92 8.16
N ALA A 207 17.83 3.05 8.38
CA ALA A 207 16.94 3.84 7.56
C ALA A 207 17.32 5.33 7.57
N GLU A 208 17.72 5.88 8.72
CA GLU A 208 18.24 7.25 8.81
C GLU A 208 19.55 7.42 8.02
N CYS A 209 20.46 6.43 8.08
CA CYS A 209 21.66 6.43 7.26
C CYS A 209 21.30 6.46 5.77
N VAL A 210 20.29 5.68 5.35
CA VAL A 210 19.77 5.69 3.98
C VAL A 210 19.15 7.04 3.63
N ASN A 211 18.36 7.65 4.51
CA ASN A 211 17.75 8.96 4.25
C ASN A 211 18.81 10.05 4.06
N THR A 212 19.78 10.10 4.96
CA THR A 212 20.83 11.13 5.00
C THR A 212 22.02 10.81 4.10
N GLN A 213 22.05 9.61 3.52
CA GLN A 213 23.15 9.10 2.70
C GLN A 213 24.50 9.13 3.42
N THR A 214 24.47 8.87 4.73
CA THR A 214 25.64 8.84 5.61
C THR A 214 26.25 7.44 5.69
N ALA A 215 27.47 7.35 6.23
CA ALA A 215 28.16 6.07 6.37
C ALA A 215 27.45 5.18 7.39
N VAL A 216 27.15 3.94 7.00
CA VAL A 216 26.61 2.92 7.91
C VAL A 216 27.72 2.50 8.89
N PRO A 217 27.47 2.45 10.21
CA PRO A 217 28.47 1.98 11.17
C PRO A 217 29.04 0.60 10.83
N GLU A 218 30.35 0.42 10.96
CA GLU A 218 31.06 -0.81 10.54
C GLU A 218 30.49 -2.08 11.17
N GLY A 219 30.08 -2.02 12.44
CA GLY A 219 29.45 -3.16 13.13
C GLY A 219 28.19 -3.68 12.42
N TYR A 220 27.34 -2.78 11.91
CA TYR A 220 26.16 -3.18 11.15
C TYR A 220 26.53 -3.73 9.77
N GLN A 221 27.55 -3.17 9.12
CA GLN A 221 28.03 -3.69 7.84
C GLN A 221 28.49 -5.14 7.99
N LEU A 222 29.35 -5.41 8.97
CA LEU A 222 29.87 -6.75 9.27
C LEU A 222 28.74 -7.73 9.60
N LEU A 223 27.75 -7.31 10.39
CA LEU A 223 26.64 -8.17 10.77
C LEU A 223 25.76 -8.52 9.58
N ILE A 224 25.41 -7.54 8.74
CA ILE A 224 24.62 -7.77 7.52
C ILE A 224 25.38 -8.66 6.53
N GLU A 225 26.69 -8.45 6.34
CA GLU A 225 27.53 -9.30 5.50
C GLU A 225 27.68 -10.72 6.06
N SER A 226 27.77 -10.87 7.38
CA SER A 226 27.78 -12.16 8.05
C SER A 226 26.48 -12.92 7.82
N MET A 227 25.32 -12.24 7.94
CA MET A 227 24.02 -12.85 7.64
C MET A 227 23.93 -13.32 6.19
N ALA A 228 24.39 -12.49 5.26
CA ALA A 228 24.40 -12.83 3.84
C ALA A 228 25.29 -14.05 3.53
N ASN A 229 26.42 -14.19 4.21
CA ASN A 229 27.34 -15.31 4.00
C ASN A 229 26.98 -16.58 4.78
N ALA A 230 25.99 -16.52 5.67
CA ALA A 230 25.40 -17.70 6.33
C ALA A 230 24.35 -18.43 5.46
N ALA A 231 24.08 -17.92 4.24
CA ALA A 231 23.08 -18.43 3.29
C ALA A 231 23.51 -19.66 2.49
#